data_AF-A0A8X6L4K7-F1
#
_entry.id   AF-A0A8X6L4K7-F1
#
_cell.length_a   1.000
_cell.length_b   1.000
_cell.length_c   1.000
_cell.angle_alpha   90.00
_cell.angle_beta   90.00
_cell.angle_gamma   90.00
#
_symmetry.space_group_name_H-M   'P 1'
#
loop_
_entity.id
_entity.type
_entity.pdbx_description
1 polymer ?
#
loop_
_entity_poly.entity_id
_entity_poly.type
_entity_poly.pdbx_seq_one_letter_code
_entity_poly.pdbx_strand_id
1 'polypeptide(L)'
;MFRRVPSRRAFLKGILIADLLLIPILFLLFSKRNTPPPPLIADHPYFLYDLDLNEPRSSGQKCVLPRLHPFHPSIWNYFSPPKDIVCKTRRPDLTYISNDGILQFNLTEVQRIGYTVGKNLHCFWSKVLRAGPNEEDDDKVVYGKEFPLPQNGSSLPFDHEVFQVNCKSFAGIPVYDKLHIRIRNVSRSEKKSSKNPVNVLIFGLDSMSRLGFMRLLPRTYQYLTDSLHMTVFRGMNKVGDNTYPNLVALLTGKKAYGGGLPDESEGFDDWPLIWKNYSNAGYNTMWAEDFPQYGLFNYLAKGFRRPPTDHYLRPFWLALEESTLLKFSSHMCYGSLPKHLLQMDYVRQFISKYHTANRPYFGFSFLAELSHEYLSRVASADDQFEEFFKFLNELGVLRNTVLIGMSDHGHRFDAIRATQ
;
A
#
# COMPACT_ATOMS: atom_id res chain seq x y z
N MET A 1 -4.84 -71.87 -23.90
CA MET A 1 -5.19 -70.99 -22.76
C MET A 1 -6.40 -70.14 -23.17
N PHE A 2 -7.62 -70.62 -22.87
CA PHE A 2 -8.86 -69.99 -23.35
C PHE A 2 -9.19 -68.74 -22.52
N ARG A 3 -9.19 -67.55 -23.14
CA ARG A 3 -9.71 -66.31 -22.56
C ARG A 3 -11.23 -66.45 -22.41
N ARG A 4 -11.73 -66.43 -21.17
CA ARG A 4 -13.17 -66.35 -20.87
C ARG A 4 -13.71 -65.01 -21.35
N VAL A 5 -14.61 -65.03 -22.33
CA VAL A 5 -15.45 -63.88 -22.71
C VAL A 5 -16.44 -63.62 -21.57
N PRO A 6 -16.58 -62.39 -21.05
CA PRO A 6 -17.55 -62.11 -20.01
C PRO A 6 -18.96 -62.38 -20.53
N SER A 7 -19.82 -62.99 -19.71
CA SER A 7 -21.22 -63.21 -20.10
C SER A 7 -21.90 -61.86 -20.40
N ARG A 8 -22.86 -61.83 -21.34
CA ARG A 8 -23.65 -60.62 -21.66
C ARG A 8 -24.20 -59.92 -20.42
N ARG A 9 -24.50 -60.66 -19.33
CA ARG A 9 -24.93 -60.11 -18.04
C ARG A 9 -23.86 -59.29 -17.32
N ALA A 10 -22.57 -59.63 -17.43
CA ALA A 10 -21.48 -58.87 -16.83
C ALA A 10 -21.21 -57.55 -17.58
N PHE A 11 -21.34 -57.56 -18.91
CA PHE A 11 -21.20 -56.36 -19.75
C PHE A 11 -22.35 -55.37 -19.54
N LEU A 12 -23.60 -55.86 -19.48
CA LEU A 12 -24.78 -55.04 -19.17
C LEU A 12 -24.75 -54.45 -17.75
N LYS A 13 -24.24 -55.20 -16.75
CA LYS A 13 -24.03 -54.67 -15.39
C LYS A 13 -22.94 -53.59 -15.34
N GLY A 14 -21.86 -53.73 -16.13
CA GLY A 14 -20.80 -52.71 -16.23
C GLY A 14 -21.29 -51.40 -16.86
N ILE A 15 -22.13 -51.46 -17.89
CA ILE A 15 -22.75 -50.28 -18.52
C ILE A 15 -23.72 -49.61 -17.55
N LEU A 16 -24.58 -50.37 -16.85
CA LEU A 16 -25.50 -49.81 -15.86
C LEU A 16 -24.76 -49.08 -14.72
N ILE A 17 -23.64 -49.63 -14.24
CA ILE A 17 -22.84 -49.00 -13.18
C ILE A 17 -22.12 -47.74 -13.70
N ALA A 18 -21.62 -47.75 -14.94
CA ALA A 18 -21.01 -46.58 -15.57
C ALA A 18 -22.03 -45.44 -15.79
N ASP A 19 -23.25 -45.76 -16.24
CA ASP A 19 -24.33 -44.80 -16.42
C ASP A 19 -24.86 -44.27 -15.07
N LEU A 20 -24.96 -45.12 -14.04
CA LEU A 20 -25.30 -44.73 -12.67
C LEU A 20 -24.26 -43.82 -12.01
N LEU A 21 -22.99 -43.84 -12.45
CA LEU A 21 -21.93 -42.92 -12.01
C LEU A 21 -21.85 -41.67 -12.89
N LEU A 22 -22.17 -41.77 -14.19
CA LEU A 22 -22.19 -40.62 -15.10
C LEU A 22 -23.31 -39.64 -14.76
N ILE A 23 -24.50 -40.12 -14.39
CA ILE A 23 -25.65 -39.28 -14.04
C ILE A 23 -25.35 -38.34 -12.86
N PRO A 24 -24.86 -38.78 -11.69
CA PRO A 24 -24.52 -37.88 -10.59
C PRO A 24 -23.34 -36.95 -10.94
N ILE A 25 -22.39 -37.37 -11.77
CA ILE A 25 -21.29 -36.51 -12.24
C ILE A 25 -21.82 -35.40 -13.17
N LEU A 26 -22.68 -35.75 -14.14
CA LEU A 26 -23.38 -34.80 -15.00
C LEU A 26 -24.30 -33.88 -14.20
N PHE A 27 -24.99 -34.40 -13.18
CA PHE A 27 -25.85 -33.62 -12.30
C PHE A 27 -25.04 -32.66 -11.41
N LEU A 28 -23.86 -33.07 -10.92
CA LEU A 28 -22.93 -32.19 -10.20
C LEU A 28 -22.34 -31.12 -11.12
N LEU A 29 -22.03 -31.46 -12.38
CA LEU A 29 -21.53 -30.51 -13.38
C LEU A 29 -22.63 -29.53 -13.83
N PHE A 30 -23.87 -29.98 -14.01
CA PHE A 30 -25.04 -29.14 -14.32
C PHE A 30 -25.45 -28.27 -13.12
N SER A 31 -25.43 -28.83 -11.90
CA SER A 31 -25.71 -28.12 -10.66
C SER A 31 -24.70 -26.99 -10.45
N LYS A 32 -23.39 -27.23 -10.63
CA LYS A 32 -22.36 -26.18 -10.61
C LYS A 32 -22.52 -25.11 -11.70
N ARG A 33 -23.16 -25.42 -12.84
CA ARG A 33 -23.44 -24.42 -13.89
C ARG A 33 -24.66 -23.56 -13.58
N ASN A 34 -25.58 -24.05 -12.74
CA ASN A 34 -26.85 -23.39 -12.41
C ASN A 34 -26.92 -22.93 -10.94
N THR A 35 -25.81 -22.92 -10.20
CA THR A 35 -25.79 -22.30 -8.87
C THR A 35 -26.02 -20.80 -9.03
N PRO A 36 -27.03 -20.21 -8.37
CA PRO A 36 -27.20 -18.76 -8.36
C PRO A 36 -25.96 -18.10 -7.74
N PRO A 37 -25.62 -16.87 -8.16
CA PRO A 37 -24.52 -16.14 -7.53
C PRO A 37 -24.81 -15.94 -6.04
N PRO A 38 -23.80 -16.05 -5.15
CA PRO A 38 -23.93 -15.62 -3.76
C PRO A 38 -24.46 -14.17 -3.68
N PRO A 39 -25.31 -13.82 -2.70
CA PRO A 39 -25.88 -12.47 -2.59
C PRO A 39 -24.83 -11.36 -2.63
N LEU A 40 -23.72 -11.55 -1.91
CA LEU A 40 -22.57 -10.64 -1.89
C LEU A 40 -22.01 -10.33 -3.31
N ILE A 41 -22.07 -11.30 -4.22
CA ILE A 41 -21.64 -11.13 -5.61
C ILE A 41 -22.74 -10.48 -6.44
N ALA A 42 -24.00 -10.93 -6.26
CA ALA A 42 -25.13 -10.42 -7.02
C ALA A 42 -25.38 -8.92 -6.79
N ASP A 43 -25.15 -8.45 -5.56
CA ASP A 43 -25.35 -7.05 -5.15
C ASP A 43 -24.17 -6.14 -5.51
N HIS A 44 -23.08 -6.69 -6.06
CA HIS A 44 -21.87 -5.94 -6.34
C HIS A 44 -22.06 -5.02 -7.57
N PRO A 45 -21.59 -3.75 -7.55
CA PRO A 45 -21.84 -2.79 -8.64
C PRO A 45 -21.28 -3.23 -10.00
N TYR A 46 -20.19 -4.01 -9.99
CA TYR A 46 -19.58 -4.57 -11.20
C TYR A 46 -20.06 -6.00 -11.55
N PHE A 47 -21.14 -6.49 -10.94
CA PHE A 47 -21.70 -7.80 -11.28
C PHE A 47 -22.35 -7.82 -12.66
N LEU A 48 -23.02 -6.73 -13.05
CA LEU A 48 -23.64 -6.57 -14.37
C LEU A 48 -22.70 -5.88 -15.38
N TYR A 49 -21.38 -6.07 -15.24
CA TYR A 49 -20.39 -5.41 -16.09
C TYR A 49 -20.47 -5.95 -17.53
N ASP A 50 -20.84 -5.10 -18.48
CA ASP A 50 -21.01 -5.51 -19.87
C ASP A 50 -19.70 -5.30 -20.64
N LEU A 51 -19.05 -6.40 -21.03
CA LEU A 51 -17.77 -6.33 -21.75
C LEU A 51 -17.88 -5.70 -23.14
N ASP A 52 -19.04 -5.74 -23.79
CA ASP A 52 -19.22 -5.15 -25.12
C ASP A 52 -19.53 -3.66 -25.04
N LEU A 53 -20.28 -3.22 -24.01
CA LEU A 53 -20.53 -1.80 -23.75
C LEU A 53 -19.36 -1.10 -23.06
N ASN A 54 -18.81 -1.70 -22.01
CA ASN A 54 -17.75 -1.09 -21.21
C ASN A 54 -16.37 -1.32 -21.83
N GLU A 55 -16.15 -2.43 -22.55
CA GLU A 55 -14.89 -2.76 -23.22
C GLU A 55 -15.03 -3.05 -24.72
N PRO A 56 -15.56 -2.09 -25.51
CA PRO A 56 -15.81 -2.30 -26.93
C PRO A 56 -14.51 -2.59 -27.66
N ARG A 57 -14.55 -3.58 -28.57
CA ARG A 57 -13.43 -3.88 -29.45
C ARG A 57 -13.40 -2.92 -30.61
N SER A 58 -12.22 -2.41 -30.94
CA SER A 58 -12.03 -1.70 -32.20
C SER A 58 -11.91 -2.70 -33.34
N SER A 59 -12.68 -2.49 -34.42
CA SER A 59 -12.73 -3.38 -35.60
C SER A 59 -11.39 -3.51 -36.33
N GLY A 60 -10.45 -2.58 -36.12
CA GLY A 60 -9.09 -2.59 -36.69
C GLY A 60 -8.00 -3.10 -35.74
N GLN A 61 -8.34 -3.55 -34.54
CA GLN A 61 -7.36 -3.91 -33.51
C GLN A 61 -6.66 -5.23 -33.85
N LYS A 62 -5.35 -5.17 -34.17
CA LYS A 62 -4.53 -6.36 -34.46
C LYS A 62 -4.20 -7.20 -33.23
N CYS A 63 -3.89 -6.55 -32.10
CA CYS A 63 -3.61 -7.23 -30.84
C CYS A 63 -4.90 -7.31 -30.02
N VAL A 64 -5.57 -8.47 -30.07
CA VAL A 64 -6.81 -8.70 -29.32
C VAL A 64 -6.47 -9.23 -27.94
N LEU A 65 -6.68 -8.41 -26.92
CA LEU A 65 -6.50 -8.82 -25.53
C LEU A 65 -7.70 -9.66 -25.04
N PRO A 66 -7.46 -10.63 -24.14
CA PRO A 66 -8.55 -11.29 -23.44
C PRO A 66 -9.42 -10.27 -22.69
N ARG A 67 -10.74 -10.39 -22.84
CA ARG A 67 -11.73 -9.64 -22.05
C ARG A 67 -12.33 -10.61 -21.05
N LEU A 68 -12.15 -10.33 -19.77
CA LEU A 68 -12.58 -11.20 -18.68
C LEU A 68 -13.56 -10.44 -17.79
N HIS A 69 -14.69 -11.07 -17.51
CA HIS A 69 -15.70 -10.48 -16.63
C HIS A 69 -15.18 -10.45 -15.18
N PRO A 70 -15.30 -9.33 -14.44
CA PRO A 70 -14.79 -9.23 -13.06
C PRO A 70 -15.32 -10.34 -12.13
N PHE A 71 -16.56 -10.78 -12.35
CA PHE A 71 -17.24 -11.84 -11.59
C PHE A 71 -17.53 -13.08 -12.45
N HIS A 72 -16.60 -13.51 -13.31
CA HIS A 72 -16.75 -14.78 -14.02
C HIS A 72 -17.03 -15.93 -13.02
N PRO A 73 -17.97 -16.87 -13.28
CA PRO A 73 -18.40 -17.87 -12.29
C PRO A 73 -17.29 -18.73 -11.66
N SER A 74 -16.16 -18.89 -12.36
CA SER A 74 -15.00 -19.61 -11.82
C SER A 74 -14.43 -18.99 -10.55
N ILE A 75 -14.64 -17.69 -10.29
CA ILE A 75 -14.07 -16.99 -9.14
C ILE A 75 -14.99 -16.94 -7.92
N TRP A 76 -16.26 -17.32 -8.05
CA TRP A 76 -17.27 -17.08 -7.01
C TRP A 76 -16.95 -17.78 -5.68
N ASN A 77 -16.38 -18.99 -5.74
CA ASN A 77 -16.00 -19.75 -4.55
C ASN A 77 -14.80 -19.16 -3.79
N TYR A 78 -14.07 -18.23 -4.41
CA TYR A 78 -12.92 -17.56 -3.80
C TYR A 78 -13.28 -16.17 -3.29
N PHE A 79 -14.52 -15.71 -3.51
CA PHE A 79 -14.97 -14.44 -3.00
C PHE A 79 -15.45 -14.60 -1.56
N SER A 80 -14.78 -13.91 -0.64
CA SER A 80 -15.16 -13.84 0.77
C SER A 80 -15.42 -12.39 1.15
N PRO A 81 -16.37 -12.11 2.06
CA PRO A 81 -16.54 -10.78 2.60
C PRO A 81 -15.22 -10.26 3.19
N PRO A 82 -14.86 -8.99 2.98
CA PRO A 82 -13.72 -8.40 3.66
C PRO A 82 -13.94 -8.40 5.17
N LYS A 83 -12.83 -8.43 5.91
CA LYS A 83 -12.85 -8.20 7.36
C LYS A 83 -12.34 -6.81 7.63
N ASP A 84 -13.14 -6.03 8.34
CA ASP A 84 -12.77 -4.67 8.73
C ASP A 84 -11.54 -4.66 9.63
N ILE A 85 -10.72 -3.61 9.47
CA ILE A 85 -9.61 -3.34 10.36
C ILE A 85 -10.15 -2.62 11.60
N VAL A 86 -10.23 -3.33 12.73
CA VAL A 86 -10.74 -2.77 13.99
C VAL A 86 -9.60 -2.48 14.97
N CYS A 87 -9.28 -1.19 15.11
CA CYS A 87 -8.24 -0.72 16.02
C CYS A 87 -8.80 -0.41 17.41
N LYS A 88 -8.40 -1.22 18.41
CA LYS A 88 -8.85 -1.04 19.79
C LYS A 88 -8.02 0.03 20.49
N THR A 89 -8.68 1.06 21.02
CA THR A 89 -8.03 2.09 21.84
C THR A 89 -7.78 1.57 23.26
N ARG A 90 -6.61 0.94 23.49
CA ARG A 90 -6.21 0.47 24.83
C ARG A 90 -5.60 1.57 25.69
N ARG A 91 -4.94 2.54 25.06
CA ARG A 91 -4.39 3.75 25.69
C ARG A 91 -4.68 4.95 24.77
N PRO A 92 -5.04 6.11 25.32
CA PRO A 92 -5.23 7.30 24.50
C PRO A 92 -3.91 7.87 23.98
N ASP A 93 -4.03 8.67 22.93
CA ASP A 93 -2.95 9.50 22.45
C ASP A 93 -2.74 10.69 23.38
N LEU A 94 -1.63 10.66 24.11
CA LEU A 94 -1.28 11.72 25.06
C LEU A 94 -0.62 12.93 24.41
N THR A 95 -0.11 12.79 23.18
CA THR A 95 0.61 13.84 22.46
C THR A 95 0.18 13.89 21.00
N TYR A 96 0.35 15.07 20.40
CA TYR A 96 0.11 15.32 18.98
C TYR A 96 1.00 16.48 18.50
N ILE A 97 1.17 16.60 17.19
CA ILE A 97 1.78 17.78 16.55
C ILE A 97 0.64 18.68 16.07
N SER A 98 0.61 19.94 16.49
CA SER A 98 -0.36 20.92 15.98
C SER A 98 -0.03 21.41 14.58
N ASN A 99 -0.98 22.12 13.98
CA ASN A 99 -0.86 22.67 12.62
C ASN A 99 0.31 23.67 12.47
N ASP A 100 0.73 24.33 13.54
CA ASP A 100 1.91 25.20 13.61
C ASP A 100 3.24 24.43 13.81
N GLY A 101 3.17 23.10 13.90
CA GLY A 101 4.34 22.22 13.99
C GLY A 101 4.90 22.05 15.41
N ILE A 102 4.15 22.45 16.44
CA ILE A 102 4.53 22.28 17.84
C ILE A 102 4.09 20.90 18.35
N LEU A 103 5.02 20.17 18.98
CA LEU A 103 4.70 18.93 19.68
C LEU A 103 4.13 19.25 21.06
N GLN A 104 2.92 18.79 21.37
CA GLN A 104 2.25 19.14 22.63
C GLN A 104 1.41 18.01 23.19
N PHE A 105 0.96 18.18 24.43
CA PHE A 105 0.11 17.23 25.13
C PHE A 105 -1.36 17.44 24.81
N ASN A 106 -2.10 16.33 24.70
CA ASN A 106 -3.52 16.33 24.93
C ASN A 106 -3.76 16.27 26.45
N LEU A 107 -3.79 17.45 27.11
CA LEU A 107 -3.87 17.54 28.57
C LEU A 107 -5.14 16.90 29.13
N THR A 108 -6.26 16.95 28.39
CA THR A 108 -7.50 16.27 28.74
C THR A 108 -7.29 14.76 28.85
N GLU A 109 -6.61 14.16 27.88
CA GLU A 109 -6.31 12.73 27.88
C GLU A 109 -5.31 12.34 28.97
N VAL A 110 -4.29 13.16 29.21
CA VAL A 110 -3.32 12.96 30.30
C VAL A 110 -4.03 12.94 31.67
N GLN A 111 -4.92 13.89 31.92
CA GLN A 111 -5.69 13.95 33.16
C GLN A 111 -6.67 12.77 33.29
N ARG A 112 -7.31 12.38 32.18
CA ARG A 112 -8.26 11.26 32.14
C ARG A 112 -7.63 9.94 32.62
N ILE A 113 -6.36 9.72 32.32
CA ILE A 113 -5.62 8.53 32.75
C ILE A 113 -4.93 8.69 34.12
N GLY A 114 -5.23 9.76 34.87
CA GLY A 114 -4.75 9.99 36.24
C GLY A 114 -3.34 10.56 36.34
N TYR A 115 -2.81 11.15 35.26
CA TYR A 115 -1.47 11.72 35.22
C TYR A 115 -1.49 13.26 35.16
N THR A 116 -0.37 13.85 35.52
CA THR A 116 -0.09 15.30 35.50
C THR A 116 1.36 15.48 35.06
N VAL A 117 1.53 16.20 33.94
CA VAL A 117 2.84 16.49 33.34
C VAL A 117 3.74 17.19 34.35
N GLY A 118 4.99 16.74 34.47
CA GLY A 118 5.99 17.32 35.37
C GLY A 118 5.85 16.90 36.85
N LYS A 119 4.73 16.28 37.25
CA LYS A 119 4.52 15.78 38.62
C LYS A 119 4.69 14.27 38.72
N ASN A 120 3.82 13.51 38.04
CA ASN A 120 3.84 12.05 38.05
C ASN A 120 3.96 11.44 36.65
N LEU A 121 4.08 12.29 35.61
CA LEU A 121 4.36 11.92 34.24
C LEU A 121 5.51 12.78 33.70
N HIS A 122 6.61 12.14 33.32
CA HIS A 122 7.77 12.77 32.71
C HIS A 122 7.94 12.24 31.30
N CYS A 123 7.89 13.13 30.32
CA CYS A 123 7.99 12.77 28.91
C CYS A 123 9.19 13.43 28.27
N PHE A 124 9.80 12.69 27.34
CA PHE A 124 10.92 13.11 26.54
C PHE A 124 10.61 12.82 25.08
N TRP A 125 11.15 13.65 24.20
CA TRP A 125 11.14 13.41 22.77
C TRP A 125 12.56 13.28 22.23
N SER A 126 12.73 12.47 21.20
CA SER A 126 13.99 12.30 20.49
C SER A 126 13.75 12.24 18.98
N LYS A 127 14.76 12.61 18.20
CA LYS A 127 14.75 12.39 16.75
C LYS A 127 14.95 10.89 16.48
N VAL A 128 14.15 10.30 15.61
CA VAL A 128 14.47 9.00 15.01
C VAL A 128 15.36 9.25 13.79
N LEU A 129 16.57 8.71 13.80
CA LEU A 129 17.58 8.90 12.77
C LEU A 129 17.84 7.57 12.06
N ARG A 130 18.15 7.65 10.77
CA ARG A 130 18.75 6.52 10.06
C ARG A 130 20.16 6.31 10.62
N ALA A 131 20.55 5.06 10.91
CA ALA A 131 21.83 4.74 11.55
C ALA A 131 23.06 5.25 10.77
N GLY A 132 22.94 5.43 9.46
CA GLY A 132 23.88 6.21 8.64
C GLY A 132 24.50 5.40 7.50
N PRO A 133 25.44 5.99 6.73
CA PRO A 133 26.06 5.33 5.57
C PRO A 133 27.13 4.30 5.93
N ASN A 134 27.56 4.24 7.20
CA ASN A 134 28.59 3.31 7.67
C ASN A 134 28.02 1.95 8.10
N GLU A 135 26.68 1.81 8.12
CA GLU A 135 26.03 0.52 8.36
C GLU A 135 26.09 -0.35 7.09
N GLU A 136 26.07 -1.66 7.30
CA GLU A 136 26.09 -2.64 6.21
C GLU A 136 24.78 -2.65 5.40
N ASP A 137 23.67 -2.25 6.02
CA ASP A 137 22.33 -2.23 5.44
C ASP A 137 21.53 -0.98 5.85
N ASP A 138 20.39 -0.79 5.17
CA ASP A 138 19.44 0.30 5.36
C ASP A 138 18.26 -0.09 6.27
N ASP A 139 18.51 -0.97 7.24
CA ASP A 139 17.47 -1.57 8.09
C ASP A 139 17.56 -1.14 9.56
N LYS A 140 18.44 -0.19 9.87
CA LYS A 140 18.68 0.27 11.24
C LYS A 140 18.32 1.73 11.45
N VAL A 141 17.65 1.97 12.57
CA VAL A 141 17.40 3.31 13.11
C VAL A 141 18.11 3.50 14.44
N VAL A 142 18.47 4.73 14.75
CA VAL A 142 19.05 5.14 16.02
C VAL A 142 18.28 6.34 16.55
N TYR A 143 18.25 6.47 17.87
CA TYR A 143 17.53 7.55 18.54
C TYR A 143 18.53 8.63 18.96
N GLY A 144 18.23 9.87 18.59
CA GLY A 144 19.03 11.03 18.97
C GLY A 144 18.93 11.34 20.46
N LYS A 145 19.58 12.44 20.87
CA LYS A 145 19.50 12.95 22.24
C LYS A 145 18.03 13.16 22.66
N GLU A 146 17.70 12.73 23.87
CA GLU A 146 16.41 13.00 24.48
C GLU A 146 16.31 14.45 24.98
N PHE A 147 15.17 15.08 24.70
CA PHE A 147 14.82 16.41 25.17
C PHE A 147 13.53 16.33 26.00
N PRO A 148 13.44 17.01 27.16
CA PRO A 148 12.22 17.02 27.93
C PRO A 148 11.09 17.69 27.14
N LEU A 149 9.88 17.12 27.20
CA LEU A 149 8.67 17.71 26.64
C LEU A 149 7.95 18.52 27.74
N PRO A 150 8.04 19.86 27.75
CA PRO A 150 7.38 20.68 28.76
C PRO A 150 5.87 20.76 28.48
N GLN A 151 5.10 21.15 29.49
CA GLN A 151 3.64 21.18 29.40
C GLN A 151 3.09 22.13 28.31
N ASN A 152 3.81 23.21 28.01
CA ASN A 152 3.48 24.15 26.93
C ASN A 152 3.93 23.68 25.53
N GLY A 153 4.49 22.48 25.43
CA GLY A 153 4.93 21.88 24.16
C GLY A 153 6.36 22.23 23.76
N SER A 154 6.83 21.62 22.68
CA SER A 154 8.16 21.78 22.12
C SER A 154 8.12 22.11 20.65
N SER A 155 8.88 23.13 20.25
CA SER A 155 9.17 23.37 18.83
C SER A 155 10.08 22.27 18.31
N LEU A 156 9.61 21.55 17.28
CA LEU A 156 10.39 20.50 16.65
C LEU A 156 11.34 21.08 15.58
N PRO A 157 12.55 20.53 15.44
CA PRO A 157 13.49 20.89 14.38
C PRO A 157 12.85 20.85 12.99
N PHE A 158 13.05 21.92 12.20
CA PHE A 158 12.37 22.07 10.91
C PHE A 158 12.88 21.14 9.81
N ASP A 159 14.10 20.63 9.99
CA ASP A 159 14.86 19.81 9.05
C ASP A 159 14.68 18.31 9.27
N HIS A 160 13.79 17.90 10.17
CA HIS A 160 13.59 16.51 10.57
C HIS A 160 12.11 16.10 10.53
N GLU A 161 11.84 14.81 10.27
CA GLU A 161 10.48 14.30 10.03
C GLU A 161 9.93 13.45 11.17
N VAL A 162 10.76 12.61 11.76
CA VAL A 162 10.31 11.52 12.65
C VAL A 162 10.78 11.73 14.08
N PHE A 163 9.83 11.73 15.02
CA PHE A 163 10.08 11.97 16.42
C PHE A 163 9.43 10.89 17.27
N GLN A 164 10.15 10.36 18.25
CA GLN A 164 9.58 9.48 19.25
C GLN A 164 9.30 10.28 20.52
N VAL A 165 8.15 10.03 21.15
CA VAL A 165 7.82 10.52 22.48
C VAL A 165 7.70 9.33 23.43
N ASN A 166 8.53 9.33 24.48
CA ASN A 166 8.47 8.35 25.55
C ASN A 166 8.09 9.05 26.86
N CYS A 167 7.12 8.50 27.59
CA CYS A 167 6.76 8.96 28.92
C CYS A 167 6.93 7.87 29.97
N LYS A 168 7.42 8.28 31.13
CA LYS A 168 7.57 7.43 32.32
C LYS A 168 6.82 8.04 33.50
N SER A 169 6.36 7.19 34.41
CA SER A 169 5.83 7.62 35.69
C SER A 169 6.94 8.16 36.60
N PHE A 170 6.60 8.75 37.75
CA PHE A 170 7.60 9.16 38.76
C PHE A 170 8.49 7.99 39.23
N ALA A 171 7.99 6.74 39.15
CA ALA A 171 8.71 5.52 39.50
C ALA A 171 9.53 4.95 38.33
N GLY A 172 9.60 5.66 37.20
CA GLY A 172 10.35 5.24 36.01
C GLY A 172 9.65 4.20 35.12
N ILE A 173 8.38 3.86 35.41
CA ILE A 173 7.63 2.84 34.66
C ILE A 173 7.17 3.44 33.31
N PRO A 174 7.38 2.76 32.16
CA PRO A 174 6.89 3.22 30.86
C PRO A 174 5.36 3.36 30.81
N VAL A 175 4.87 4.56 30.49
CA VAL A 175 3.44 4.89 30.41
C VAL A 175 2.99 5.08 28.97
N TYR A 176 3.84 5.66 28.13
CA TYR A 176 3.48 6.05 26.77
C TYR A 176 4.72 6.00 25.87
N ASP A 177 4.52 5.56 24.64
CA ASP A 177 5.50 5.49 23.56
C ASP A 177 4.74 5.75 22.27
N LYS A 178 5.04 6.85 21.58
CA LYS A 178 4.40 7.16 20.28
C LYS A 178 5.37 7.86 19.35
N LEU A 179 5.35 7.42 18.10
CA LEU A 179 6.01 8.07 16.99
C LEU A 179 5.09 9.12 16.37
N HIS A 180 5.68 10.26 16.05
CA HIS A 180 5.08 11.33 15.29
C HIS A 180 5.88 11.57 14.02
N ILE A 181 5.18 11.86 12.94
CA ILE A 181 5.79 12.20 11.67
C ILE A 181 5.20 13.47 11.09
N ARG A 182 6.06 14.28 10.47
CA ARG A 182 5.70 15.48 9.71
C ARG A 182 6.61 15.65 8.50
N ILE A 183 6.17 16.42 7.52
CA ILE A 183 6.99 16.74 6.35
C ILE A 183 7.99 17.84 6.69
N ARG A 184 9.29 17.52 6.66
CA ARG A 184 10.37 18.50 6.93
C ARG A 184 10.44 19.58 5.86
N ASN A 185 11.12 20.69 6.18
CA ASN A 185 11.48 21.69 5.19
C ASN A 185 12.76 21.24 4.46
N VAL A 186 12.71 21.26 3.13
CA VAL A 186 13.86 20.96 2.27
C VAL A 186 14.32 22.26 1.63
N SER A 187 15.49 22.75 2.03
CA SER A 187 16.15 23.87 1.37
C SER A 187 16.76 23.39 0.06
N ARG A 188 16.25 23.87 -1.07
CA ARG A 188 16.88 23.69 -2.39
C ARG A 188 17.20 25.07 -2.94
N SER A 189 18.40 25.23 -3.50
CA SER A 189 18.72 26.38 -4.34
C SER A 189 17.70 26.44 -5.48
N GLU A 190 17.17 27.63 -5.78
CA GLU A 190 16.33 27.86 -6.96
C GLU A 190 17.16 27.58 -8.23
N LYS A 191 17.23 26.32 -8.64
CA LYS A 191 17.64 25.98 -9.99
C LYS A 191 16.53 26.47 -10.92
N LYS A 192 16.88 26.99 -12.10
CA LYS A 192 15.92 27.31 -13.16
C LYS A 192 15.09 26.05 -13.45
N SER A 193 13.92 25.95 -12.83
CA SER A 193 12.94 24.91 -13.14
C SER A 193 12.45 25.15 -14.56
N SER A 194 11.91 24.10 -15.18
CA SER A 194 11.17 24.27 -16.42
C SER A 194 10.07 25.32 -16.24
N LYS A 195 9.80 26.12 -17.27
CA LYS A 195 8.61 26.98 -17.28
C LYS A 195 7.39 26.08 -17.09
N ASN A 196 6.67 26.27 -15.98
CA ASN A 196 5.50 25.50 -15.55
C ASN A 196 5.78 23.99 -15.32
N PRO A 197 6.43 23.62 -14.22
CA PRO A 197 6.67 22.21 -13.92
C PRO A 197 5.36 21.51 -13.54
N VAL A 198 5.15 20.31 -14.10
CA VAL A 198 4.01 19.43 -13.78
C VAL A 198 4.43 18.46 -12.69
N ASN A 199 3.62 18.30 -11.65
CA ASN A 199 3.88 17.35 -10.56
C ASN A 199 3.61 15.91 -11.00
N VAL A 200 4.20 14.94 -10.32
CA VAL A 200 3.90 13.52 -10.54
C VAL A 200 3.62 12.84 -9.20
N LEU A 201 2.53 12.10 -9.13
CA LEU A 201 2.18 11.25 -8.00
C LEU A 201 1.87 9.85 -8.50
N ILE A 202 2.65 8.87 -8.03
CA ILE A 202 2.38 7.46 -8.22
C ILE A 202 1.85 6.92 -6.89
N PHE A 203 0.61 6.43 -6.91
CA PHE A 203 -0.04 5.75 -5.81
C PHE A 203 -0.24 4.29 -6.19
N GLY A 204 0.57 3.41 -5.60
CA GLY A 204 0.61 1.99 -5.90
C GLY A 204 0.06 1.12 -4.78
N LEU A 205 -0.52 -0.01 -5.16
CA LEU A 205 -0.90 -1.10 -4.26
C LEU A 205 -0.19 -2.39 -4.70
N ASP A 206 0.30 -3.20 -3.77
CA ASP A 206 0.86 -4.52 -4.08
C ASP A 206 -0.25 -5.50 -4.51
N SER A 207 0.06 -6.39 -5.45
CA SER A 207 -0.69 -7.65 -5.67
C SER A 207 -2.12 -7.49 -6.19
N MET A 208 -2.45 -6.36 -6.81
CA MET A 208 -3.79 -6.04 -7.32
C MET A 208 -3.85 -6.13 -8.85
N SER A 209 -4.61 -7.10 -9.38
CA SER A 209 -4.97 -7.08 -10.80
C SER A 209 -6.06 -6.03 -11.05
N ARG A 210 -6.20 -5.57 -12.28
CA ARG A 210 -7.31 -4.67 -12.68
C ARG A 210 -8.68 -5.19 -12.22
N LEU A 211 -8.95 -6.48 -12.45
CA LEU A 211 -10.20 -7.10 -12.04
C LEU A 211 -10.28 -7.26 -10.50
N GLY A 212 -9.16 -7.53 -9.84
CA GLY A 212 -9.08 -7.52 -8.37
C GLY A 212 -9.44 -6.17 -7.79
N PHE A 213 -8.93 -5.08 -8.40
CA PHE A 213 -9.26 -3.72 -8.02
C PHE A 213 -10.76 -3.43 -8.18
N MET A 214 -11.36 -3.80 -9.32
CA MET A 214 -12.81 -3.64 -9.53
C MET A 214 -13.65 -4.39 -8.49
N ARG A 215 -13.20 -5.58 -8.05
CA ARG A 215 -13.93 -6.42 -7.08
C ARG A 215 -13.76 -6.00 -5.63
N LEU A 216 -12.59 -5.48 -5.27
CA LEU A 216 -12.23 -5.23 -3.87
C LEU A 216 -12.27 -3.75 -3.52
N LEU A 217 -12.12 -2.87 -4.51
CA LEU A 217 -12.15 -1.43 -4.34
C LEU A 217 -13.18 -0.78 -5.28
N PRO A 218 -14.45 -1.25 -5.29
CA PRO A 218 -15.43 -0.78 -6.26
C PRO A 218 -15.74 0.71 -6.15
N ARG A 219 -15.78 1.28 -4.93
CA ARG A 219 -16.09 2.70 -4.71
C ARG A 219 -14.92 3.57 -5.20
N THR A 220 -13.71 3.20 -4.85
CA THR A 220 -12.49 3.84 -5.36
C THR A 220 -12.44 3.78 -6.87
N TYR A 221 -12.61 2.59 -7.47
CA TYR A 221 -12.54 2.42 -8.92
C TYR A 221 -13.58 3.29 -9.63
N GLN A 222 -14.82 3.28 -9.14
CA GLN A 222 -15.89 4.12 -9.68
C GLN A 222 -15.54 5.60 -9.60
N TYR A 223 -15.02 6.08 -8.46
CA TYR A 223 -14.61 7.48 -8.33
C TYR A 223 -13.50 7.85 -9.33
N LEU A 224 -12.48 6.99 -9.47
CA LEU A 224 -11.38 7.22 -10.40
C LEU A 224 -11.86 7.26 -11.87
N THR A 225 -12.76 6.37 -12.29
CA THR A 225 -13.22 6.30 -13.69
C THR A 225 -14.33 7.28 -14.01
N ASP A 226 -15.31 7.42 -13.11
CA ASP A 226 -16.55 8.12 -13.42
C ASP A 226 -16.50 9.57 -12.98
N SER A 227 -15.79 9.87 -11.87
CA SER A 227 -15.69 11.23 -11.34
C SER A 227 -14.40 11.94 -11.78
N LEU A 228 -13.25 11.24 -11.76
CA LEU A 228 -11.97 11.80 -12.20
C LEU A 228 -11.68 11.56 -13.68
N HIS A 229 -12.48 10.75 -14.37
CA HIS A 229 -12.30 10.39 -15.79
C HIS A 229 -10.90 9.85 -16.10
N MET A 230 -10.29 9.12 -15.16
CA MET A 230 -8.98 8.52 -15.36
C MET A 230 -9.02 7.45 -16.46
N THR A 231 -7.97 7.41 -17.27
CA THR A 231 -7.83 6.40 -18.33
C THR A 231 -7.31 5.09 -17.76
N VAL A 232 -8.08 4.01 -17.91
CA VAL A 232 -7.66 2.67 -17.52
C VAL A 232 -6.85 2.01 -18.63
N PHE A 233 -5.56 1.76 -18.38
CA PHE A 233 -4.70 1.03 -19.31
C PHE A 233 -4.97 -0.48 -19.29
N ARG A 234 -6.00 -0.92 -20.01
CA ARG A 234 -6.46 -2.33 -20.02
C ARG A 234 -5.43 -3.33 -20.53
N GLY A 235 -4.49 -2.88 -21.36
CA GLY A 235 -3.42 -3.69 -21.91
C GLY A 235 -2.09 -3.63 -21.15
N MET A 236 -2.02 -2.82 -20.09
CA MET A 236 -0.82 -2.78 -19.25
C MET A 236 -0.64 -4.13 -18.57
N ASN A 237 0.57 -4.68 -18.69
CA ASN A 237 0.90 -5.98 -18.13
C ASN A 237 2.24 -5.92 -17.40
N LYS A 238 2.40 -6.84 -16.45
CA LYS A 238 3.62 -7.02 -15.69
C LYS A 238 4.78 -7.46 -16.61
N VAL A 239 5.97 -6.95 -16.34
CA VAL A 239 7.25 -7.33 -16.97
C VAL A 239 7.78 -8.65 -16.41
N GLY A 240 7.56 -8.91 -15.12
CA GLY A 240 8.04 -10.10 -14.42
C GLY A 240 7.02 -10.64 -13.43
N ASP A 241 7.39 -11.70 -12.68
CA ASP A 241 6.42 -12.41 -11.87
C ASP A 241 5.97 -11.65 -10.61
N ASN A 242 6.92 -11.05 -9.88
CA ASN A 242 6.76 -10.40 -8.57
C ASN A 242 7.08 -8.91 -8.59
N THR A 243 6.97 -8.24 -7.43
CA THR A 243 7.16 -6.78 -7.28
C THR A 243 8.47 -6.28 -7.85
N TYR A 244 9.58 -6.93 -7.52
CA TYR A 244 10.93 -6.50 -7.87
C TYR A 244 11.15 -6.19 -9.37
N PRO A 245 11.02 -7.16 -10.31
CA PRO A 245 11.23 -6.91 -11.75
C PRO A 245 10.22 -5.93 -12.36
N ASN A 246 9.04 -5.78 -11.77
CA ASN A 246 8.00 -4.88 -12.27
C ASN A 246 8.29 -3.42 -11.88
N LEU A 247 8.54 -3.17 -10.59
CA LEU A 247 8.82 -1.82 -10.11
C LEU A 247 10.22 -1.35 -10.51
N VAL A 248 11.23 -2.22 -10.54
CA VAL A 248 12.55 -1.86 -11.08
C VAL A 248 12.43 -1.42 -12.54
N ALA A 249 11.64 -2.12 -13.36
CA ALA A 249 11.44 -1.73 -14.76
C ALA A 249 10.75 -0.37 -14.89
N LEU A 250 9.74 -0.10 -14.07
CA LEU A 250 9.08 1.20 -14.02
C LEU A 250 10.03 2.32 -13.61
N LEU A 251 10.84 2.09 -12.57
CA LEU A 251 11.63 3.13 -11.92
C LEU A 251 12.96 3.40 -12.61
N THR A 252 13.48 2.45 -13.39
CA THR A 252 14.78 2.57 -14.09
C THR A 252 14.66 2.61 -15.61
N GLY A 253 13.52 2.15 -16.16
CA GLY A 253 13.39 1.89 -17.59
C GLY A 253 14.23 0.70 -18.09
N LYS A 254 14.74 -0.14 -17.18
CA LYS A 254 15.60 -1.31 -17.47
C LYS A 254 15.01 -2.58 -16.87
N LYS A 255 15.32 -3.74 -17.46
CA LYS A 255 14.99 -5.03 -16.84
C LYS A 255 15.80 -5.18 -15.55
N ALA A 256 15.18 -5.68 -14.48
CA ALA A 256 15.89 -5.99 -13.23
C ALA A 256 17.02 -7.01 -13.45
N TYR A 257 16.77 -8.01 -14.31
CA TYR A 257 17.71 -9.08 -14.61
C TYR A 257 18.30 -8.93 -16.01
N GLY A 258 19.55 -9.38 -16.19
CA GLY A 258 20.20 -9.48 -17.51
C GLY A 258 21.25 -8.42 -17.82
N GLY A 259 21.91 -7.84 -16.80
CA GLY A 259 23.15 -7.07 -16.97
C GLY A 259 23.01 -5.63 -17.45
N GLY A 260 21.83 -5.01 -17.29
CA GLY A 260 21.56 -3.61 -17.68
C GLY A 260 21.58 -2.60 -16.54
N LEU A 261 21.84 -3.05 -15.32
CA LEU A 261 21.84 -2.26 -14.08
C LEU A 261 23.14 -2.53 -13.31
N PRO A 262 23.60 -1.59 -12.45
CA PRO A 262 24.73 -1.81 -11.56
C PRO A 262 24.53 -3.02 -10.64
N ASP A 263 25.62 -3.52 -10.06
CA ASP A 263 25.60 -4.64 -9.11
C ASP A 263 24.77 -4.30 -7.86
N GLU A 264 23.79 -5.15 -7.54
CA GLU A 264 22.89 -5.00 -6.40
C GLU A 264 23.61 -5.18 -5.05
N SER A 265 24.72 -5.94 -5.03
CA SER A 265 25.49 -6.18 -3.80
C SER A 265 26.18 -4.92 -3.26
N GLU A 266 26.34 -3.91 -4.11
CA GLU A 266 26.82 -2.57 -3.80
C GLU A 266 25.69 -1.59 -3.39
N GLY A 267 24.45 -2.06 -3.31
CA GLY A 267 23.27 -1.24 -3.06
C GLY A 267 22.78 -0.47 -4.29
N PHE A 268 21.77 0.38 -4.10
CA PHE A 268 21.00 0.97 -5.20
C PHE A 268 21.33 2.46 -5.45
N ASP A 269 22.33 3.01 -4.75
CA ASP A 269 22.74 4.42 -4.83
C ASP A 269 23.17 4.87 -6.24
N ASP A 270 23.69 3.97 -7.07
CA ASP A 270 24.19 4.30 -8.42
C ASP A 270 23.22 3.91 -9.54
N TRP A 271 22.06 3.37 -9.18
CA TRP A 271 21.05 2.95 -10.16
C TRP A 271 20.38 4.17 -10.84
N PRO A 272 19.95 4.07 -12.11
CA PRO A 272 19.33 5.16 -12.85
C PRO A 272 17.86 5.36 -12.47
N LEU A 273 17.58 5.59 -11.19
CA LEU A 273 16.22 5.68 -10.64
C LEU A 273 15.59 7.03 -11.00
N ILE A 274 14.34 6.99 -11.48
CA ILE A 274 13.65 8.13 -12.11
C ILE A 274 13.55 9.36 -11.21
N TRP A 275 13.43 9.18 -9.90
CA TRP A 275 13.39 10.31 -8.95
C TRP A 275 14.70 11.10 -8.94
N LYS A 276 15.84 10.52 -9.34
CA LYS A 276 17.10 11.27 -9.49
C LYS A 276 16.99 12.30 -10.61
N ASN A 277 16.28 11.98 -11.70
CA ASN A 277 16.03 12.93 -12.79
C ASN A 277 15.15 14.09 -12.30
N TYR A 278 14.08 13.79 -11.57
CA TYR A 278 13.22 14.80 -10.94
C TYR A 278 13.99 15.66 -9.92
N SER A 279 14.78 15.03 -9.06
CA SER A 279 15.65 15.71 -8.11
C SER A 279 16.63 16.66 -8.82
N ASN A 280 17.28 16.22 -9.90
CA ASN A 280 18.18 17.05 -10.70
C ASN A 280 17.45 18.23 -11.37
N ALA A 281 16.19 18.03 -11.76
CA ALA A 281 15.30 19.07 -12.29
C ALA A 281 14.71 20.02 -11.22
N GLY A 282 15.06 19.83 -9.94
CA GLY A 282 14.65 20.73 -8.85
C GLY A 282 13.36 20.31 -8.13
N TYR A 283 12.80 19.15 -8.44
CA TYR A 283 11.59 18.63 -7.78
C TYR A 283 11.90 18.15 -6.37
N ASN A 284 10.94 18.30 -5.45
CA ASN A 284 10.98 17.63 -4.16
C ASN A 284 10.54 16.18 -4.35
N THR A 285 11.32 15.23 -3.84
CA THR A 285 11.07 13.81 -4.09
C THR A 285 10.64 13.07 -2.83
N MET A 286 9.70 12.14 -2.97
CA MET A 286 9.21 11.28 -1.88
C MET A 286 9.22 9.80 -2.28
N TRP A 287 9.66 8.95 -1.36
CA TRP A 287 9.58 7.50 -1.42
C TRP A 287 8.94 6.97 -0.13
N ALA A 288 7.79 6.31 -0.26
CA ALA A 288 7.02 5.76 0.86
C ALA A 288 6.56 4.33 0.55
N GLU A 289 6.97 3.38 1.39
CA GLU A 289 6.57 1.97 1.36
C GLU A 289 6.24 1.52 2.78
N ASP A 290 5.07 0.90 3.00
CA ASP A 290 4.52 0.64 4.33
C ASP A 290 4.94 -0.70 4.96
N PHE A 291 5.74 -1.50 4.25
CA PHE A 291 6.11 -2.84 4.69
C PHE A 291 7.64 -3.06 4.69
N PRO A 292 8.37 -2.58 5.70
CA PRO A 292 9.84 -2.56 5.72
C PRO A 292 10.53 -3.88 5.40
N GLN A 293 10.01 -4.98 5.95
CA GLN A 293 10.57 -6.33 5.76
C GLN A 293 10.54 -6.83 4.31
N TYR A 294 9.59 -6.35 3.50
CA TYR A 294 9.43 -6.71 2.09
C TYR A 294 9.61 -5.50 1.15
N GLY A 295 10.27 -4.43 1.64
CA GLY A 295 10.49 -3.22 0.85
C GLY A 295 11.29 -3.51 -0.43
N LEU A 296 10.93 -2.84 -1.53
CA LEU A 296 11.43 -3.13 -2.88
C LEU A 296 12.96 -3.24 -2.97
N PHE A 297 13.68 -2.35 -2.29
CA PHE A 297 15.14 -2.28 -2.32
C PHE A 297 15.81 -2.89 -1.08
N ASN A 298 15.05 -3.45 -0.14
CA ASN A 298 15.55 -3.96 1.13
C ASN A 298 15.35 -5.47 1.28
N TYR A 299 14.30 -6.04 0.66
CA TYR A 299 14.09 -7.48 0.73
C TYR A 299 15.24 -8.25 0.07
N LEU A 300 15.98 -9.01 0.88
CA LEU A 300 17.18 -9.77 0.46
C LEU A 300 18.30 -8.89 -0.11
N ALA A 301 18.33 -7.60 0.21
CA ALA A 301 19.31 -6.65 -0.28
C ALA A 301 19.66 -5.60 0.79
N LYS A 302 20.77 -4.87 0.59
CA LYS A 302 21.27 -3.89 1.58
C LYS A 302 20.50 -2.57 1.59
N GLY A 303 19.66 -2.28 0.59
CA GLY A 303 19.02 -0.97 0.46
C GLY A 303 19.95 0.13 -0.01
N PHE A 304 19.67 1.35 0.42
CA PHE A 304 20.42 2.54 0.03
C PHE A 304 21.41 2.94 1.12
N ARG A 305 22.62 3.33 0.76
CA ARG A 305 23.61 3.92 1.68
C ARG A 305 23.25 5.35 2.08
N ARG A 306 22.60 6.10 1.19
CA ARG A 306 22.11 7.46 1.41
C ARG A 306 20.60 7.52 1.16
N PRO A 307 19.84 8.40 1.84
CA PRO A 307 18.42 8.55 1.57
C PRO A 307 18.16 8.77 0.06
N PRO A 308 17.34 7.93 -0.60
CA PRO A 308 17.17 7.97 -2.05
C PRO A 308 16.40 9.20 -2.53
N THR A 309 15.60 9.79 -1.65
CA THR A 309 14.70 10.92 -1.91
C THR A 309 14.79 11.98 -0.81
N ASP A 310 14.24 13.18 -1.06
CA ASP A 310 14.20 14.24 -0.04
C ASP A 310 13.35 13.84 1.18
N HIS A 311 12.30 13.06 0.93
CA HIS A 311 11.38 12.51 1.90
C HIS A 311 11.41 10.98 1.80
N TYR A 312 11.96 10.32 2.80
CA TYR A 312 12.15 8.87 2.81
C TYR A 312 11.52 8.27 4.05
N LEU A 313 10.42 7.54 3.86
CA LEU A 313 9.55 7.13 4.97
C LEU A 313 10.09 5.92 5.76
N ARG A 314 11.06 5.17 5.22
CA ARG A 314 11.56 3.92 5.83
C ARG A 314 11.96 4.05 7.32
N PRO A 315 12.71 5.09 7.76
CA PRO A 315 13.08 5.22 9.18
C PRO A 315 11.88 5.31 10.13
N PHE A 316 10.75 5.89 9.68
CA PHE A 316 9.52 5.90 10.48
C PHE A 316 8.98 4.48 10.67
N TRP A 317 8.91 3.71 9.59
CA TRP A 317 8.37 2.36 9.65
C TRP A 317 9.25 1.40 10.45
N LEU A 318 10.58 1.48 10.32
CA LEU A 318 11.51 0.69 11.13
C LEU A 318 11.35 0.99 12.63
N ALA A 319 11.30 2.28 13.01
CA ALA A 319 11.04 2.64 14.40
C ALA A 319 9.66 2.19 14.89
N LEU A 320 8.66 2.18 14.01
CA LEU A 320 7.30 1.74 14.32
C LEU A 320 7.27 0.25 14.65
N GLU A 321 8.02 -0.58 13.91
CA GLU A 321 8.19 -2.02 14.17
C GLU A 321 8.84 -2.29 15.55
N GLU A 322 9.75 -1.44 15.99
CA GLU A 322 10.40 -1.54 17.31
C GLU A 322 9.51 -1.06 18.48
N SER A 323 8.53 -0.21 18.18
CA SER A 323 7.75 0.52 19.17
C SER A 323 6.93 -0.40 20.11
N THR A 324 6.82 0.02 21.36
CA THR A 324 6.01 -0.68 22.37
C THR A 324 4.52 -0.54 22.06
N LEU A 325 4.10 0.58 21.49
CA LEU A 325 2.71 0.80 21.10
C LEU A 325 2.24 -0.22 20.05
N LEU A 326 3.06 -0.49 19.02
CA LEU A 326 2.71 -1.50 18.01
C LEU A 326 2.50 -2.88 18.65
N LYS A 327 3.38 -3.31 19.56
CA LYS A 327 3.31 -4.61 20.23
C LYS A 327 1.99 -4.85 20.97
N PHE A 328 1.33 -3.77 21.43
CA PHE A 328 0.04 -3.83 22.12
C PHE A 328 -1.17 -3.48 21.24
N SER A 329 -0.94 -3.15 19.96
CA SER A 329 -1.99 -2.75 19.03
C SER A 329 -2.77 -3.94 18.48
N SER A 330 -3.97 -3.68 17.95
CA SER A 330 -4.67 -4.66 17.11
C SER A 330 -3.85 -4.95 15.85
N HIS A 331 -4.06 -6.12 15.25
CA HIS A 331 -3.50 -6.46 13.94
C HIS A 331 -3.86 -5.37 12.89
N MET A 332 -2.89 -4.97 12.05
CA MET A 332 -2.95 -3.84 11.10
C MET A 332 -3.10 -2.43 11.71
N CYS A 333 -2.95 -2.28 13.02
CA CYS A 333 -3.12 -0.99 13.69
C CYS A 333 -1.84 -0.52 14.37
N TYR A 334 -1.74 0.80 14.54
CA TYR A 334 -0.81 1.47 15.42
C TYR A 334 -1.60 2.33 16.41
N GLY A 335 -1.73 1.84 17.63
CA GLY A 335 -2.68 2.36 18.61
C GLY A 335 -4.11 2.22 18.11
N SER A 336 -4.81 3.34 18.01
CA SER A 336 -6.21 3.44 17.54
C SER A 336 -6.34 3.64 16.03
N LEU A 337 -5.24 3.69 15.27
CA LEU A 337 -5.27 4.00 13.85
C LEU A 337 -4.85 2.80 12.98
N PRO A 338 -5.58 2.50 11.89
CA PRO A 338 -5.10 1.60 10.85
C PRO A 338 -3.76 2.09 10.27
N LYS A 339 -2.79 1.20 10.09
CA LYS A 339 -1.43 1.58 9.66
C LYS A 339 -1.39 2.22 8.27
N HIS A 340 -2.20 1.74 7.32
CA HIS A 340 -2.24 2.32 5.97
C HIS A 340 -2.58 3.82 5.97
N LEU A 341 -3.38 4.28 6.94
CA LEU A 341 -3.71 5.70 7.09
C LEU A 341 -2.51 6.55 7.50
N LEU A 342 -1.50 5.98 8.17
CA LEU A 342 -0.29 6.72 8.54
C LEU A 342 0.50 7.16 7.30
N GLN A 343 0.69 6.26 6.32
CA GLN A 343 1.36 6.61 5.07
C GLN A 343 0.47 7.46 4.17
N MET A 344 -0.84 7.19 4.10
CA MET A 344 -1.74 8.05 3.33
C MET A 344 -1.76 9.49 3.88
N ASP A 345 -1.72 9.66 5.20
CA ASP A 345 -1.60 10.97 5.82
C ASP A 345 -0.24 11.63 5.53
N TYR A 346 0.85 10.86 5.56
CA TYR A 346 2.16 11.37 5.14
C TYR A 346 2.16 11.89 3.69
N VAL A 347 1.56 11.14 2.76
CA VAL A 347 1.38 11.56 1.37
C VAL A 347 0.51 12.81 1.26
N ARG A 348 -0.59 12.87 2.02
CA ARG A 348 -1.50 14.03 2.11
C ARG A 348 -0.77 15.29 2.57
N GLN A 349 0.06 15.18 3.60
CA GLN A 349 0.87 16.28 4.11
C GLN A 349 1.92 16.72 3.07
N PHE A 350 2.59 15.77 2.40
CA PHE A 350 3.60 16.05 1.38
C PHE A 350 3.01 16.87 0.23
N ILE A 351 1.88 16.42 -0.32
CA ILE A 351 1.19 17.07 -1.41
C ILE A 351 0.70 18.46 -1.00
N SER A 352 0.03 18.57 0.14
CA SER A 352 -0.47 19.85 0.67
C SER A 352 0.63 20.89 0.81
N LYS A 353 1.76 20.49 1.40
CA LYS A 353 2.91 21.38 1.63
C LYS A 353 3.45 21.93 0.31
N TYR A 354 3.73 21.06 -0.65
CA TYR A 354 4.38 21.47 -1.90
C TYR A 354 3.43 22.14 -2.88
N HIS A 355 2.15 21.79 -2.84
CA HIS A 355 1.11 22.55 -3.52
C HIS A 355 1.03 23.99 -3.01
N THR A 356 0.92 24.17 -1.68
CA THR A 356 0.82 25.49 -1.05
C THR A 356 2.08 26.34 -1.30
N ALA A 357 3.26 25.71 -1.24
CA ALA A 357 4.52 26.38 -1.51
C ALA A 357 4.79 26.64 -3.01
N ASN A 358 3.90 26.17 -3.91
CA ASN A 358 4.09 26.21 -5.36
C ASN A 358 5.46 25.64 -5.80
N ARG A 359 5.86 24.50 -5.22
CA ARG A 359 7.11 23.83 -5.54
C ARG A 359 6.82 22.48 -6.20
N PRO A 360 7.52 22.14 -7.30
CA PRO A 360 7.23 20.90 -8.00
C PRO A 360 7.64 19.68 -7.17
N TYR A 361 6.91 18.58 -7.37
CA TYR A 361 7.18 17.34 -6.66
C TYR A 361 7.03 16.08 -7.52
N PHE A 362 7.81 15.06 -7.15
CA PHE A 362 7.66 13.68 -7.59
C PHE A 362 7.43 12.82 -6.33
N GLY A 363 6.25 12.21 -6.22
CA GLY A 363 5.92 11.33 -5.11
C GLY A 363 5.70 9.90 -5.58
N PHE A 364 6.33 8.95 -4.92
CA PHE A 364 6.03 7.52 -5.04
C PHE A 364 5.59 6.99 -3.68
N SER A 365 4.34 6.52 -3.61
CA SER A 365 3.76 5.84 -2.44
C SER A 365 3.27 4.48 -2.86
N PHE A 366 3.68 3.44 -2.13
CA PHE A 366 3.29 2.06 -2.40
C PHE A 366 2.84 1.39 -1.11
N LEU A 367 1.60 0.90 -1.08
CA LEU A 367 1.04 0.18 0.06
C LEU A 367 1.07 -1.32 -0.25
N ALA A 368 1.83 -2.08 0.53
CA ALA A 368 2.02 -3.50 0.38
C ALA A 368 1.34 -4.31 1.49
N GLU A 369 1.37 -3.83 2.73
CA GLU A 369 0.96 -4.65 3.88
C GLU A 369 -0.52 -5.09 3.82
N LEU A 370 -1.40 -4.23 3.26
CA LEU A 370 -2.83 -4.52 3.16
C LEU A 370 -3.14 -5.74 2.29
N SER A 371 -2.37 -5.97 1.23
CA SER A 371 -2.67 -6.98 0.19
C SER A 371 -1.68 -8.13 0.14
N HIS A 372 -0.53 -8.04 0.81
CA HIS A 372 0.55 -9.04 0.76
C HIS A 372 0.09 -10.45 1.22
N GLU A 373 -0.52 -10.54 2.40
CA GLU A 373 -0.91 -11.83 3.00
C GLU A 373 -2.29 -12.33 2.52
N TYR A 374 -3.28 -11.45 2.50
CA TYR A 374 -4.64 -11.77 2.11
C TYR A 374 -5.21 -10.65 1.28
N LEU A 375 -5.41 -10.91 -0.01
CA LEU A 375 -5.87 -9.92 -0.96
C LEU A 375 -7.18 -9.24 -0.53
N SER A 376 -8.11 -10.01 0.05
CA SER A 376 -9.43 -9.51 0.47
C SER A 376 -9.38 -8.44 1.56
N ARG A 377 -8.26 -8.32 2.29
CA ARG A 377 -8.11 -7.30 3.33
C ARG A 377 -8.05 -5.88 2.74
N VAL A 378 -7.54 -5.71 1.51
CA VAL A 378 -7.47 -4.40 0.86
C VAL A 378 -8.85 -3.74 0.73
N ALA A 379 -9.92 -4.53 0.63
CA ALA A 379 -11.29 -4.03 0.52
C ALA A 379 -11.76 -3.30 1.79
N SER A 380 -11.12 -3.52 2.94
CA SER A 380 -11.38 -2.71 4.15
C SER A 380 -10.88 -1.27 4.07
N ALA A 381 -10.14 -0.91 3.00
CA ALA A 381 -9.60 0.42 2.76
C ALA A 381 -10.29 1.17 1.59
N ASP A 382 -11.36 0.61 1.00
CA ASP A 382 -12.01 1.19 -0.19
C ASP A 382 -12.55 2.60 0.07
N ASP A 383 -13.22 2.82 1.20
CA ASP A 383 -13.75 4.13 1.58
C ASP A 383 -12.62 5.14 1.76
N GLN A 384 -11.55 4.73 2.45
CA GLN A 384 -10.41 5.59 2.76
C GLN A 384 -9.62 5.96 1.50
N PHE A 385 -9.47 5.02 0.56
CA PHE A 385 -8.84 5.31 -0.74
C PHE A 385 -9.68 6.26 -1.58
N GLU A 386 -11.00 6.06 -1.66
CA GLU A 386 -11.91 7.00 -2.32
C GLU A 386 -11.80 8.41 -1.72
N GLU A 387 -11.85 8.52 -0.39
CA GLU A 387 -11.71 9.78 0.35
C GLU A 387 -10.36 10.46 0.07
N PHE A 388 -9.27 9.70 -0.03
CA PHE A 388 -7.96 10.24 -0.37
C PHE A 388 -7.96 10.86 -1.77
N PHE A 389 -8.53 10.20 -2.78
CA PHE A 389 -8.60 10.78 -4.12
C PHE A 389 -9.56 11.97 -4.21
N LYS A 390 -10.67 11.95 -3.45
CA LYS A 390 -11.56 13.10 -3.28
C LYS A 390 -10.81 14.30 -2.71
N PHE A 391 -10.05 14.09 -1.64
CA PHE A 391 -9.19 15.11 -1.05
C PHE A 391 -8.23 15.73 -2.09
N LEU A 392 -7.57 14.92 -2.93
CA LEU A 392 -6.67 15.45 -3.97
C LEU A 392 -7.41 16.34 -4.99
N ASN A 393 -8.62 15.93 -5.37
CA ASN A 393 -9.44 16.69 -6.30
C ASN A 393 -9.95 18.00 -5.69
N GLU A 394 -10.47 17.95 -4.46
CA GLU A 394 -10.99 19.10 -3.71
C GLU A 394 -9.89 20.12 -3.39
N LEU A 395 -8.69 19.65 -3.06
CA LEU A 395 -7.52 20.52 -2.87
C LEU A 395 -7.10 21.21 -4.18
N GLY A 396 -7.54 20.72 -5.34
CA GLY A 396 -7.24 21.30 -6.66
C GLY A 396 -5.85 20.90 -7.21
N VAL A 397 -5.13 20.01 -6.54
CA VAL A 397 -3.76 19.61 -6.95
C VAL A 397 -3.72 18.85 -8.26
N LEU A 398 -4.81 18.17 -8.61
CA LEU A 398 -4.89 17.35 -9.84
C LEU A 398 -4.82 18.18 -11.12
N ARG A 399 -5.08 19.50 -11.06
CA ARG A 399 -4.97 20.40 -12.22
C ARG A 399 -3.54 20.51 -12.78
N ASN A 400 -2.53 20.26 -11.96
CA ASN A 400 -1.11 20.32 -12.34
C ASN A 400 -0.34 19.07 -11.89
N THR A 401 -1.03 17.92 -11.78
CA THR A 401 -0.39 16.67 -11.33
C THR A 401 -0.76 15.51 -12.25
N VAL A 402 0.26 14.83 -12.78
CA VAL A 402 0.07 13.51 -13.38
C VAL A 402 -0.12 12.50 -12.25
N LEU A 403 -1.36 12.07 -12.04
CA LEU A 403 -1.72 11.02 -11.10
C LEU A 403 -1.70 9.66 -11.78
N ILE A 404 -0.91 8.73 -11.23
CA ILE A 404 -0.86 7.33 -11.67
C ILE A 404 -1.29 6.45 -10.50
N GLY A 405 -2.50 5.91 -10.59
CA GLY A 405 -2.96 4.81 -9.74
C GLY A 405 -2.55 3.48 -10.35
N MET A 406 -1.82 2.63 -9.63
CA MET A 406 -1.32 1.38 -10.22
C MET A 406 -1.16 0.23 -9.22
N SER A 407 -0.80 -0.93 -9.77
CA SER A 407 -0.27 -2.07 -9.04
C SER A 407 0.84 -2.71 -9.86
N ASP A 408 1.75 -3.41 -9.19
CA ASP A 408 2.92 -4.06 -9.75
C ASP A 408 2.59 -5.40 -10.44
N HIS A 409 1.69 -6.19 -9.85
CA HIS A 409 1.18 -7.44 -10.41
C HIS A 409 -0.18 -7.84 -9.82
N GLY A 410 -0.85 -8.82 -10.44
CA GLY A 410 -2.01 -9.47 -9.81
C GLY A 410 -1.63 -10.41 -8.68
N HIS A 411 -2.60 -10.86 -7.90
CA HIS A 411 -2.37 -11.76 -6.77
C HIS A 411 -1.62 -13.03 -7.18
N ARG A 412 -0.55 -13.36 -6.45
CA ARG A 412 0.40 -14.44 -6.78
C ARG A 412 0.20 -15.72 -5.98
N PHE A 413 -0.55 -15.63 -4.90
CA PHE A 413 -0.81 -16.76 -4.01
C PHE A 413 -2.30 -17.14 -4.12
N ASP A 414 -2.70 -18.24 -3.51
CA ASP A 414 -4.08 -18.74 -3.47
C ASP A 414 -4.64 -19.41 -4.77
N ALA A 415 -5.65 -20.27 -4.55
CA ALA A 415 -6.29 -21.11 -5.54
C ALA A 415 -7.10 -20.34 -6.59
N ILE A 416 -7.41 -19.06 -6.34
CA ILE A 416 -8.01 -18.18 -7.34
C ILE A 416 -7.15 -18.06 -8.60
N ARG A 417 -5.82 -18.29 -8.52
CA ARG A 417 -4.94 -18.31 -9.69
C ARG A 417 -5.18 -19.46 -10.66
N ALA A 418 -5.84 -20.53 -10.23
CA ALA A 418 -6.24 -21.63 -11.11
C ALA A 418 -7.49 -21.30 -11.93
N THR A 419 -8.10 -20.13 -11.70
CA THR A 419 -9.20 -19.62 -12.51
C THR A 419 -8.66 -18.86 -13.72
N GLN A 420 -9.44 -18.86 -14.81
CA GLN A 420 -9.00 -18.39 -16.13
C GLN A 420 -8.61 -16.91 -16.19
#